data_AF-A0A382IW83-F1
#
_entry.id   AF-A0A382IW83-F1
#
_cell.length_a   1.000
_cell.length_b   1.000
_cell.length_c   1.000
_cell.angle_alpha   90.00
_cell.angle_beta   90.00
_cell.angle_gamma   90.00
#
_symmetry.space_group_name_H-M   'P 1'
#
loop_
_entity.id
_entity.type
_entity.pdbx_description
1 polymer ?
#
loop_
_entity_poly.entity_id
_entity_poly.type
_entity_poly.pdbx_seq_one_letter_code
_entity_poly.pdbx_strand_id
1 'polypeptide(L)'
;IVLGAAYMLWLYQRTMFGNIENPKNKSLPDLNMREVATFVPLIILAFWIGLYPAPFLNRLESSVTYVMSHVNSTYAPQNVEAAVEVQVRGQ
;
A
#
# COMPACT_ATOMS: atom_id res chain seq x y z
N ILE A 1 6.72 6.24 7.44
CA ILE A 1 5.59 5.78 8.29
C ILE A 1 5.09 6.90 9.20
N VAL A 2 5.94 7.55 10.02
CA VAL A 2 5.53 8.64 10.93
C VAL A 2 4.88 9.83 10.21
N LEU A 3 5.48 10.32 9.11
CA LEU A 3 4.90 11.43 8.34
C LEU A 3 3.53 11.09 7.75
N GLY A 4 3.32 9.85 7.32
CA GLY A 4 2.03 9.39 6.79
C GLY A 4 0.94 9.40 7.86
N ALA A 5 1.23 8.83 9.04
CA ALA A 5 0.30 8.86 10.17
C ALA A 5 0.01 10.29 10.64
N ALA A 6 1.03 11.15 10.72
CA ALA A 6 0.89 12.56 11.10
C ALA A 6 -0.03 13.32 10.14
N TYR A 7 0.12 13.11 8.82
CA TYR A 7 -0.73 13.75 7.83
C TYR A 7 -2.18 13.24 7.89
N MET A 8 -2.39 11.93 8.03
CA MET A 8 -3.72 11.35 8.15
C MET A 8 -4.45 11.86 9.40
N LEU A 9 -3.76 11.96 10.53
CA LEU A 9 -4.33 12.50 11.77
C LEU A 9 -4.65 13.99 11.65
N TRP A 10 -3.73 14.80 11.10
CA TRP A 10 -3.96 16.23 10.88
C TRP A 10 -5.16 16.49 9.95
N LEU A 11 -5.25 15.73 8.86
CA LEU A 11 -6.35 15.83 7.90
C LEU A 11 -7.69 15.43 8.54
N TYR A 12 -7.73 14.31 9.26
CA TYR A 12 -8.94 13.89 9.98
C TYR A 12 -9.42 14.95 10.97
N GLN A 13 -8.49 15.52 11.76
CA GLN A 13 -8.82 16.56 12.72
C GLN A 13 -9.37 17.82 12.04
N ARG A 14 -8.74 18.24 10.94
CA ARG A 14 -9.15 19.44 10.19
C ARG A 14 -10.50 19.27 9.50
N THR A 15 -10.80 18.09 8.96
CA THR A 15 -12.04 17.83 8.22
C THR A 15 -13.23 17.56 9.13
N MET A 16 -13.05 16.85 10.25
CA MET A 16 -14.16 16.45 11.13
C MET A 16 -14.41 17.42 12.29
N PHE A 17 -13.36 18.04 12.86
CA PHE A 17 -13.48 18.96 13.99
C PHE A 17 -13.29 20.43 13.61
N GLY A 18 -13.10 20.73 12.32
CA GLY A 18 -13.01 22.08 11.81
C GLY A 18 -14.35 22.82 11.87
N ASN A 19 -14.32 24.13 12.07
CA ASN A 19 -15.53 24.94 12.05
C ASN A 19 -16.10 25.04 10.63
N ILE A 20 -17.42 25.08 10.48
CA ILE A 20 -18.07 25.16 9.16
C ILE A 20 -17.87 26.58 8.60
N GLU A 21 -16.87 26.76 7.75
CA GLU A 21 -16.52 28.05 7.14
C GLU A 21 -17.53 28.48 6.05
N ASN A 22 -18.16 27.51 5.37
CA ASN A 22 -19.11 27.78 4.30
C ASN A 22 -20.57 27.62 4.79
N PRO A 23 -21.41 28.68 4.78
CA PRO A 23 -22.78 28.62 5.28
C PRO A 23 -23.67 27.62 4.51
N LYS A 24 -23.33 27.29 3.26
CA LYS A 24 -24.05 26.27 2.46
C LYS A 24 -23.86 24.84 2.99
N ASN A 25 -22.79 24.59 3.73
CA ASN A 25 -22.50 23.25 4.24
C ASN A 25 -23.29 22.92 5.51
N LYS A 26 -23.94 23.92 6.13
CA LYS A 26 -24.77 23.72 7.32
C LYS A 26 -26.06 22.96 7.06
N SER A 27 -26.55 22.95 5.82
CA SER A 27 -27.78 22.26 5.43
C SER A 27 -27.52 20.96 4.66
N LEU A 28 -26.29 20.45 4.67
CA LEU A 28 -25.98 19.17 4.02
C LEU A 28 -26.61 18.05 4.86
N PRO A 29 -27.42 17.17 4.23
CA PRO A 29 -27.94 16.00 4.92
C PRO A 29 -26.80 15.03 5.24
N ASP A 30 -26.91 14.36 6.38
CA ASP A 30 -26.02 13.26 6.77
C ASP A 30 -26.17 12.06 5.84
N LEU A 31 -25.24 11.10 6.00
CA LEU A 31 -25.19 9.90 5.17
C LEU A 31 -26.52 9.14 5.16
N ASN A 32 -26.99 8.84 3.97
CA ASN A 32 -28.21 8.07 3.75
C ASN A 32 -27.93 6.57 3.93
N MET A 33 -28.94 5.77 4.29
CA MET A 33 -28.80 4.31 4.49
C MET A 33 -28.23 3.59 3.27
N ARG A 34 -28.52 4.09 2.06
CA ARG A 34 -27.96 3.54 0.80
C ARG A 34 -26.46 3.76 0.69
N GLU A 35 -25.95 4.89 1.16
CA GLU A 35 -24.52 5.22 1.14
C GLU A 35 -23.78 4.37 2.18
N VAL A 36 -24.36 4.23 3.38
CA VAL A 36 -23.79 3.32 4.38
C VAL A 36 -23.73 1.89 3.85
N ALA A 37 -24.79 1.42 3.19
CA ALA A 37 -24.82 0.08 2.60
C ALA A 37 -23.74 -0.18 1.53
N THR A 38 -23.25 0.85 0.82
CA THR A 38 -22.12 0.71 -0.11
C THR A 38 -20.77 0.75 0.61
N PHE A 39 -20.64 1.47 1.72
CA PHE A 39 -19.42 1.50 2.54
C PHE A 39 -19.22 0.21 3.35
N VAL A 40 -20.30 -0.41 3.87
CA VAL A 40 -20.21 -1.65 4.67
C VAL A 40 -19.38 -2.76 4.01
N PRO A 41 -19.62 -3.17 2.74
CA PRO A 41 -18.84 -4.24 2.13
C PRO A 41 -17.36 -3.87 1.97
N LEU A 42 -17.04 -2.60 1.71
CA LEU A 42 -15.65 -2.13 1.61
C LEU A 42 -14.93 -2.27 2.95
N ILE A 43 -15.59 -1.90 4.04
CA ILE A 43 -15.06 -2.02 5.41
C ILE A 43 -14.84 -3.50 5.75
N ILE A 44 -15.80 -4.38 5.42
CA ILE A 44 -15.67 -5.82 5.62
C ILE A 44 -14.45 -6.37 4.86
N LEU A 45 -14.25 -6.00 3.59
CA LEU A 45 -13.08 -6.42 2.82
C LEU A 45 -11.77 -5.90 3.44
N ALA A 46 -11.74 -4.65 3.89
CA ALA A 46 -10.56 -4.08 4.52
C ALA A 46 -10.18 -4.84 5.81
N PHE A 47 -11.16 -5.17 6.65
CA PHE A 47 -10.93 -6.00 7.84
C PHE A 47 -10.52 -7.43 7.49
N TRP A 48 -11.15 -8.03 6.47
CA TRP A 48 -10.81 -9.38 6.01
C TRP A 48 -9.34 -9.46 5.57
N ILE A 49 -8.90 -8.53 4.72
CA ILE A 49 -7.53 -8.47 4.22
C ILE A 49 -6.56 -8.13 5.36
N GLY A 50 -6.95 -7.22 6.27
CA GLY A 50 -6.13 -6.82 7.40
C GLY A 50 -5.90 -7.94 8.42
N LEU A 51 -6.92 -8.77 8.68
CA LEU A 51 -6.82 -9.89 9.62
C LEU A 51 -6.22 -11.15 8.98
N TYR A 52 -6.55 -11.43 7.72
CA TYR A 52 -6.08 -12.60 6.99
C TYR A 52 -5.57 -12.22 5.58
N PRO A 53 -4.31 -11.73 5.47
CA PRO A 53 -3.73 -11.31 4.20
C PRO A 53 -3.19 -12.47 3.34
N ALA A 54 -2.96 -13.64 3.93
CA ALA A 54 -2.40 -14.83 3.25
C ALA A 54 -3.06 -15.20 1.90
N PRO A 55 -4.40 -15.24 1.75
CA PRO A 55 -5.01 -15.64 0.47
C PRO A 55 -4.75 -14.63 -0.65
N PHE A 56 -4.59 -13.34 -0.32
CA PHE A 56 -4.22 -12.31 -1.28
C PHE A 56 -2.74 -12.40 -1.63
N LEU A 57 -1.86 -12.55 -0.62
CA LEU A 57 -0.41 -12.64 -0.83
C LEU A 57 -0.01 -13.89 -1.62
N ASN A 58 -0.61 -15.05 -1.32
CA ASN A 58 -0.31 -16.31 -2.03
C ASN A 58 -0.65 -16.24 -3.52
N ARG A 59 -1.65 -15.44 -3.92
CA ARG A 59 -1.98 -15.20 -5.33
C ARG A 59 -0.97 -14.28 -6.02
N LEU A 60 -0.41 -13.32 -5.28
CA LEU A 60 0.62 -12.40 -5.79
C LEU A 60 1.98 -13.09 -5.89
N GLU A 61 2.27 -14.04 -5.00
CA GLU A 61 3.55 -14.75 -4.92
C GLU A 61 3.97 -15.33 -6.28
N SER A 62 3.08 -16.03 -6.99
CA SER A 62 3.40 -16.61 -8.31
C SER A 62 3.83 -15.55 -9.33
N SER A 63 3.21 -14.37 -9.32
CA SER A 63 3.57 -13.28 -10.22
C SER A 63 4.88 -12.62 -9.80
N VAL A 64 5.11 -12.46 -8.50
CA VAL A 64 6.36 -11.91 -7.96
C VAL A 64 7.54 -12.83 -8.24
N THR A 65 7.41 -14.15 -8.05
CA THR A 65 8.46 -15.13 -8.35
C THR A 65 8.85 -15.10 -9.82
N TYR A 66 7.88 -14.99 -10.73
CA TYR A 66 8.15 -14.85 -12.17
C TYR A 66 8.94 -13.57 -12.47
N VAL A 67 8.56 -12.43 -11.89
CA VAL A 67 9.30 -11.17 -12.10
C VAL A 67 10.71 -11.25 -11.49
N MET A 68 10.85 -11.81 -10.30
CA MET A 68 12.15 -11.97 -9.63
C MET A 68 13.10 -12.87 -10.42
N SER A 69 12.63 -13.95 -11.06
CA SER A 69 13.49 -14.81 -11.87
C SER A 69 14.07 -14.09 -13.09
N HIS A 70 13.27 -13.22 -13.73
CA HIS A 70 13.71 -12.43 -14.88
C HIS A 70 14.69 -11.34 -14.46
N VAL A 71 14.41 -10.67 -13.34
CA VAL A 71 15.24 -9.59 -12.81
C VAL A 71 16.58 -10.11 -12.29
N ASN A 72 16.60 -11.21 -11.56
CA ASN A 72 17.84 -11.82 -11.06
C ASN A 72 18.74 -12.32 -12.20
N SER A 73 18.18 -12.82 -13.30
CA SER A 73 18.98 -13.18 -14.49
C SER A 73 19.70 -11.98 -15.11
N THR A 74 19.17 -10.77 -14.98
CA THR A 74 19.76 -9.54 -15.51
C THR A 74 20.77 -8.90 -14.55
N TYR A 75 20.61 -9.10 -13.23
CA TYR A 75 21.55 -8.57 -12.23
C TYR A 75 22.63 -9.58 -11.79
N ALA A 76 22.48 -10.88 -12.03
CA ALA A 76 23.50 -11.88 -11.69
C ALA A 76 24.77 -11.96 -12.58
N PRO A 77 24.86 -11.41 -13.81
CA PRO A 77 26.05 -11.63 -14.63
C PRO A 77 27.23 -10.67 -14.33
N GLN A 78 26.99 -9.43 -13.89
CA GLN A 78 28.06 -8.41 -13.95
C GLN A 78 28.96 -8.33 -12.70
N ASN A 79 28.43 -8.65 -11.52
CA ASN A 79 29.18 -8.64 -10.24
C ASN A 79 29.92 -9.96 -9.95
N VAL A 80 29.56 -11.05 -10.64
CA VAL A 80 30.25 -12.34 -10.49
C VAL A 80 31.48 -12.40 -11.40
N GLU A 81 31.40 -11.92 -12.65
CA GLU A 81 32.56 -11.83 -13.55
C GLU A 81 33.64 -10.86 -13.03
N ALA A 82 33.25 -9.69 -12.49
CA ALA A 82 34.19 -8.73 -11.93
C ALA A 82 34.89 -9.24 -10.65
N ALA A 83 34.22 -10.05 -9.83
CA ALA A 83 34.83 -10.68 -8.64
C ALA A 83 35.76 -11.84 -9.03
N VAL A 84 35.44 -12.59 -10.07
CA VAL A 84 36.27 -13.69 -10.59
C VAL A 84 37.54 -13.16 -11.27
N GLU A 85 37.46 -12.07 -12.03
CA GLU A 85 38.65 -11.47 -12.66
C GLU A 85 39.66 -10.92 -11.63
N VAL A 86 39.18 -10.34 -10.53
CA VAL A 86 40.04 -9.85 -9.43
C VAL A 86 40.68 -10.99 -8.64
N GLN A 87 39.99 -12.13 -8.47
CA GLN A 87 40.53 -13.31 -7.79
C GLN A 87 41.58 -14.05 -8.63
N VAL A 88 41.44 -14.06 -9.97
CA VAL A 88 42.37 -14.74 -10.90
C VAL A 88 43.66 -13.94 -11.13
N ARG A 89 43.63 -12.60 -11.05
CA ARG A 89 44.84 -11.76 -11.12
C ARG A 89 45.66 -11.70 -9.82
N GLY A 90 45.12 -12.24 -8.72
CA GLY A 90 45.77 -12.29 -7.42
C GLY A 90 46.57 -13.57 -7.13
N GLN A 91 46.73 -14.46 -8.12
CA GLN A 91 47.56 -15.68 -8.05
C GLN A 91 48.60 -15.70 -9.16
#